data_AF-A0A2V8FLA0-F1
#
_entry.id   AF-A0A2V8FLA0-F1
#
_cell.length_a   1.000
_cell.length_b   1.000
_cell.length_c   1.000
_cell.angle_alpha   90.00
_cell.angle_beta   90.00
_cell.angle_gamma   90.00
#
_symmetry.space_group_name_H-M   'P 1'
#
loop_
_entity.id
_entity.type
_entity.pdbx_description
1 polymer ?
#
loop_
_entity_poly.entity_id
_entity_poly.type
_entity_poly.pdbx_seq_one_letter_code
_entity_poly.pdbx_strand_id
1 'polypeptide(L)'
;MVAYVYGALRLDWGFNELSGAFLLAALIAGLVGGLGLTKTVSAYLEGAASMVSAAIMIGVARSISLVLEDGRVVDTILYGLATPLAHMPPVTAALLQIPVHGLVHLVVPSVSGQAVLTMPLFAPLADLLGLSRQVPVLAYQTGGGLAELIWPTNGPLMAVLLAAGVPYQKWIRFVIGGVLLATLLGIAGIAAVIWLHAA
;
A
#
# COMPACT_ATOMS: atom_id res chain seq x y z
N MET A 1 -1.22 16.67 9.71
CA MET A 1 -0.92 16.11 8.38
C MET A 1 0.02 16.99 7.56
N VAL A 2 -0.13 18.32 7.57
CA VAL A 2 0.84 19.24 6.91
C VAL A 2 2.28 19.03 7.39
N ALA A 3 2.51 18.94 8.71
CA ALA A 3 3.84 18.68 9.27
C ALA A 3 4.44 17.33 8.83
N TYR A 4 3.60 16.30 8.69
CA TYR A 4 4.01 14.98 8.22
C TYR A 4 4.52 15.03 6.77
N VAL A 5 3.74 15.67 5.89
CA VAL A 5 4.09 15.84 4.47
C VAL A 5 5.34 16.71 4.32
N TYR A 6 5.43 17.82 5.08
CA TYR A 6 6.61 18.67 5.06
C TYR A 6 7.86 17.93 5.54
N GLY A 7 7.75 17.19 6.64
CA GLY A 7 8.85 16.39 7.18
C GLY A 7 9.35 15.34 6.19
N ALA A 8 8.42 14.61 5.54
CA ALA A 8 8.76 13.62 4.54
C ALA A 8 9.43 14.23 3.29
N LEU A 9 8.99 15.41 2.83
CA LEU A 9 9.47 16.00 1.57
C LEU A 9 10.68 16.93 1.69
N ARG A 10 10.90 17.54 2.87
CA ARG A 10 11.92 18.60 3.06
C ARG A 10 12.95 18.31 4.13
N LEU A 11 12.63 17.42 5.07
CA LEU A 11 13.49 17.13 6.22
C LEU A 11 13.98 15.67 6.23
N ASP A 12 13.74 14.93 5.15
CA ASP A 12 14.09 13.51 4.99
C ASP A 12 13.65 12.64 6.18
N TRP A 13 12.49 12.97 6.76
CA TRP A 13 11.97 12.22 7.89
C TRP A 13 11.71 10.76 7.50
N GLY A 14 12.37 9.86 8.23
CA GLY A 14 12.22 8.43 8.07
C GLY A 14 11.07 7.89 8.90
N PHE A 15 11.04 6.56 9.02
CA PHE A 15 9.97 5.86 9.73
C PHE A 15 9.81 6.32 11.19
N ASN A 16 10.90 6.60 11.89
CA ASN A 16 10.87 6.97 13.31
C ASN A 16 10.27 8.36 13.52
N GLU A 17 10.72 9.34 12.74
CA GLU A 17 10.26 10.73 12.80
C GLU A 17 8.79 10.83 12.40
N LEU A 18 8.39 10.13 11.33
CA LEU A 18 7.02 10.06 10.85
C LEU A 18 6.09 9.38 11.86
N SER A 19 6.54 8.32 12.54
CA SER A 19 5.79 7.66 13.61
C SER A 19 5.65 8.57 14.83
N GLY A 20 6.71 9.29 15.21
CA GLY A 20 6.69 10.29 16.27
C GLY A 20 5.69 11.42 15.98
N ALA A 21 5.57 11.84 14.72
CA ALA A 21 4.58 12.84 14.31
C ALA A 21 3.14 12.34 14.51
N PHE A 22 2.86 11.06 14.25
CA PHE A 22 1.55 10.46 14.54
C PHE A 22 1.27 10.31 16.04
N LEU A 23 2.27 9.93 16.84
CA LEU A 23 2.17 9.90 18.29
C LEU A 23 1.78 11.28 18.83
N LEU A 24 2.51 12.32 18.43
CA LEU A 24 2.23 13.70 18.84
C LEU A 24 0.83 14.15 18.39
N ALA A 25 0.44 13.83 17.15
CA ALA A 25 -0.89 14.15 16.64
C ALA A 25 -2.00 13.49 17.47
N ALA A 26 -1.83 12.22 17.86
CA ALA A 26 -2.78 11.51 18.72
C ALA A 26 -2.89 12.14 20.12
N LEU A 27 -1.75 12.50 20.72
CA LEU A 27 -1.73 13.18 22.03
C LEU A 27 -2.41 14.56 21.95
N ILE A 28 -2.09 15.36 20.94
CA ILE A 28 -2.72 16.67 20.73
C ILE A 28 -4.22 16.51 20.51
N ALA A 29 -4.65 15.55 19.69
CA ALA A 29 -6.06 15.31 19.41
C ALA A 29 -6.85 14.96 20.69
N GLY A 30 -6.30 14.11 21.56
CA GLY A 30 -6.94 13.76 22.83
C GLY A 30 -7.03 14.95 23.80
N LEU A 31 -5.97 15.76 23.88
CA LEU A 31 -5.95 16.95 24.74
C LEU A 31 -6.94 18.02 24.24
N VAL A 32 -6.92 18.34 22.94
CA VAL A 32 -7.86 19.29 22.31
C VAL A 32 -9.30 18.78 22.39
N GLY A 33 -9.49 17.46 22.28
CA GLY A 33 -10.79 16.81 22.48
C GLY A 33 -11.29 16.81 23.93
N GLY A 34 -10.54 17.39 24.88
CA GLY A 34 -10.98 17.54 26.27
C GLY A 34 -10.88 16.27 27.12
N LEU A 35 -10.16 15.24 26.65
CA LEU A 35 -9.98 14.00 27.42
C LEU A 35 -9.08 14.21 28.65
N GLY A 36 -8.23 15.24 28.63
CA GLY A 36 -7.17 15.42 29.61
C GLY A 36 -6.03 14.40 29.42
N LEU A 37 -4.92 14.58 30.14
CA LEU A 37 -3.70 13.80 29.89
C LEU A 37 -3.89 12.28 30.12
N THR A 38 -4.44 11.90 31.27
CA THR A 38 -4.60 10.49 31.64
C THR A 38 -5.47 9.73 30.65
N LYS A 39 -6.67 10.25 30.33
CA LYS A 39 -7.58 9.56 29.41
C LYS A 39 -7.04 9.56 27.97
N THR A 40 -6.29 10.60 27.57
CA THR A 40 -5.62 10.62 26.26
C THR A 40 -4.61 9.48 26.14
N VAL A 41 -3.76 9.28 27.16
CA VAL A 41 -2.79 8.18 27.17
C VAL A 41 -3.50 6.83 27.22
N SER A 42 -4.54 6.67 28.05
CA SER A 42 -5.33 5.44 28.11
C SER A 42 -5.97 5.10 26.77
N ALA A 43 -6.60 6.07 26.11
CA ALA A 43 -7.23 5.88 24.80
C ALA A 43 -6.19 5.55 23.71
N TYR A 44 -5.00 6.18 23.77
CA TYR A 44 -3.90 5.84 22.87
C TYR A 44 -3.44 4.39 23.06
N LEU A 45 -3.26 3.94 24.31
CA LEU A 45 -2.86 2.56 24.62
C LEU A 45 -3.92 1.55 24.21
N GLU A 46 -5.21 1.87 24.38
CA GLU A 46 -6.31 1.04 23.92
C GLU A 46 -6.32 0.90 22.38
N GLY A 47 -6.13 2.01 21.66
CA GLY A 47 -5.95 2.01 20.21
C GLY A 47 -4.75 1.17 19.79
N ALA A 48 -3.60 1.35 20.45
CA ALA A 48 -2.39 0.58 20.19
C ALA A 48 -2.60 -0.93 20.45
N ALA A 49 -3.33 -1.29 21.51
CA ALA A 49 -3.64 -2.68 21.83
C ALA A 49 -4.45 -3.36 20.72
N SER A 50 -5.41 -2.65 20.11
CA SER A 50 -6.19 -3.19 18.97
C SER A 50 -5.34 -3.48 17.72
N MET A 51 -4.15 -2.86 17.62
CA MET A 51 -3.23 -3.04 16.50
C MET A 51 -2.20 -4.17 16.72
N VAL A 52 -2.12 -4.78 17.90
CA VAL A 52 -1.10 -5.80 18.23
C VAL A 52 -1.19 -7.02 17.31
N SER A 53 -2.40 -7.48 16.98
CA SER A 53 -2.60 -8.61 16.06
C SER A 53 -2.05 -8.31 14.66
N ALA A 54 -2.34 -7.11 14.13
CA ALA A 54 -1.81 -6.64 12.86
C ALA A 54 -0.28 -6.50 12.91
N ALA A 55 0.28 -5.99 14.01
CA ALA A 55 1.73 -5.84 14.17
C ALA A 55 2.45 -7.19 14.15
N ILE A 56 1.91 -8.22 14.82
CA ILE A 56 2.46 -9.58 14.78
C ILE A 56 2.43 -10.13 13.35
N MET A 57 1.30 -9.97 12.64
CA MET A 57 1.18 -10.43 11.26
C MET A 57 2.18 -9.74 10.33
N ILE A 58 2.40 -8.43 10.49
CA ILE A 58 3.41 -7.67 9.76
C ILE A 58 4.82 -8.21 10.06
N GLY A 59 5.11 -8.50 11.33
CA GLY A 59 6.40 -9.08 11.75
C GLY A 59 6.67 -10.44 11.11
N VAL A 60 5.67 -11.33 11.08
CA VAL A 60 5.77 -12.64 10.41
C VAL A 60 5.92 -12.48 8.89
N ALA A 61 5.14 -11.60 8.25
CA ALA A 61 5.28 -11.36 6.82
C ALA A 61 6.68 -10.80 6.47
N ARG A 62 7.24 -9.94 7.32
CA ARG A 62 8.60 -9.43 7.15
C ARG A 62 9.66 -10.53 7.36
N SER A 63 9.48 -11.44 8.30
CA SER A 63 10.43 -12.54 8.52
C SER A 63 10.52 -13.48 7.32
N ILE A 64 9.42 -13.71 6.59
CA ILE A 64 9.44 -14.48 5.33
C ILE A 64 10.39 -13.81 4.32
N SER A 65 10.27 -12.49 4.14
CA SER A 65 11.13 -11.76 3.20
C SER A 65 12.60 -11.84 3.61
N LEU A 66 12.89 -11.70 4.91
CA LEU A 66 14.26 -11.81 5.44
C LEU A 66 14.84 -13.21 5.21
N VAL A 67 14.07 -14.27 5.47
CA VAL A 67 14.52 -15.65 5.23
C VAL A 67 14.77 -15.92 3.74
N LEU A 68 13.93 -15.39 2.85
CA LEU A 68 14.13 -15.53 1.40
C LEU A 68 15.37 -14.75 0.92
N GLU A 69 15.65 -13.61 1.52
CA GLU A 69 16.84 -12.78 1.25
C GLU A 69 18.10 -13.51 1.71
N ASP A 70 18.15 -13.95 2.97
CA ASP A 70 19.27 -14.72 3.54
C ASP A 70 19.50 -16.04 2.79
N GLY A 71 18.42 -16.67 2.33
CA GLY A 71 18.44 -17.89 1.52
C GLY A 71 18.79 -17.69 0.04
N ARG A 72 19.06 -16.44 -0.41
CA ARG A 72 19.31 -16.07 -1.82
C ARG A 72 18.20 -16.51 -2.80
N VAL A 73 16.98 -16.64 -2.30
CA VAL A 73 15.80 -16.99 -3.12
C VAL A 73 15.24 -15.75 -3.80
N VAL A 74 15.33 -14.59 -3.15
CA VAL A 74 14.88 -13.30 -3.72
C VAL A 74 15.52 -13.04 -5.08
N ASP A 75 16.82 -13.26 -5.23
CA ASP A 75 17.54 -13.07 -6.50
C ASP A 75 16.97 -13.95 -7.64
N THR A 76 16.57 -15.19 -7.33
CA THR A 76 15.98 -16.11 -8.31
C THR A 76 14.58 -15.65 -8.72
N ILE A 77 13.77 -15.18 -7.77
CA ILE A 77 12.44 -14.62 -8.03
C ILE A 77 12.58 -13.35 -8.87
N LEU A 78 13.49 -12.45 -8.49
CA LEU A 78 13.77 -11.22 -9.22
C LEU A 78 14.24 -11.50 -10.64
N TYR A 79 15.14 -12.46 -10.84
CA TYR A 79 15.58 -12.87 -12.17
C TYR A 79 14.39 -13.35 -13.02
N GLY A 80 13.51 -14.19 -12.46
CA GLY A 80 12.32 -14.68 -13.16
C GLY A 80 11.32 -13.59 -13.52
N LEU A 81 11.10 -12.60 -12.63
CA LEU A 81 10.20 -11.48 -12.87
C LEU A 81 10.79 -10.42 -13.80
N ALA A 82 12.10 -10.14 -13.67
CA ALA A 82 12.76 -9.10 -14.42
C ALA A 82 13.09 -9.51 -15.86
N THR A 83 13.46 -10.77 -16.11
CA THR A 83 13.83 -11.25 -17.46
C THR A 83 12.79 -10.90 -18.55
N PRO A 84 11.48 -11.17 -18.36
CA PRO A 84 10.48 -10.79 -19.36
C PRO A 84 10.23 -9.29 -19.43
N LEU A 85 10.44 -8.55 -18.33
CA LEU A 85 10.18 -7.11 -18.24
C LEU A 85 11.37 -6.26 -18.75
N ALA A 86 12.60 -6.77 -18.66
CA ALA A 86 13.83 -6.06 -19.01
C ALA A 86 13.92 -5.72 -20.51
N HIS A 87 13.20 -6.47 -21.36
CA HIS A 87 13.13 -6.24 -22.80
C HIS A 87 11.95 -5.34 -23.21
N MET A 88 11.14 -4.89 -22.25
CA MET A 88 9.97 -4.05 -22.50
C MET A 88 10.29 -2.57 -22.27
N PRO A 89 9.53 -1.64 -22.90
CA PRO A 89 9.59 -0.23 -22.54
C PRO A 89 9.33 -0.02 -21.03
N PRO A 90 10.04 0.90 -20.36
CA PRO A 90 9.90 1.11 -18.91
C PRO A 90 8.46 1.38 -18.46
N VAL A 91 7.70 2.15 -19.26
CA VAL A 91 6.28 2.40 -19.00
C VAL A 91 5.46 1.12 -19.02
N THR A 92 5.68 0.24 -20.01
CA THR A 92 4.97 -1.04 -20.10
C THR A 92 5.30 -1.93 -18.90
N ALA A 93 6.59 -2.03 -18.53
CA ALA A 93 7.02 -2.81 -17.37
C ALA A 93 6.38 -2.32 -16.07
N ALA A 94 6.27 -1.01 -15.89
CA ALA A 94 5.59 -0.39 -14.75
C ALA A 94 4.08 -0.66 -14.75
N LEU A 95 3.41 -0.51 -15.88
CA LEU A 95 1.96 -0.69 -15.98
C LEU A 95 1.52 -2.15 -15.77
N LEU A 96 2.36 -3.12 -16.15
CA LEU A 96 2.10 -4.53 -15.90
C LEU A 96 2.07 -4.90 -14.41
N GLN A 97 2.66 -4.07 -13.54
CA GLN A 97 2.59 -4.28 -12.09
C GLN A 97 1.17 -4.07 -11.54
N ILE A 98 0.35 -3.20 -12.16
CA ILE A 98 -1.03 -2.92 -11.74
C ILE A 98 -1.90 -4.19 -11.73
N PRO A 99 -2.09 -4.91 -12.86
CA PRO A 99 -2.91 -6.11 -12.87
C PRO A 99 -2.33 -7.20 -11.97
N VAL A 100 -1.00 -7.29 -11.81
CA VAL A 100 -0.38 -8.23 -10.87
C VAL A 100 -0.81 -7.94 -9.44
N HIS A 101 -0.74 -6.68 -9.00
CA HIS A 101 -1.22 -6.31 -7.66
C HIS A 101 -2.73 -6.52 -7.51
N GLY A 102 -3.52 -6.27 -8.55
CA GLY A 102 -4.96 -6.59 -8.54
C GLY A 102 -5.24 -8.08 -8.37
N LEU A 103 -4.51 -8.95 -9.06
CA LEU A 103 -4.64 -10.41 -8.94
C LEU A 103 -4.17 -10.94 -7.59
N VAL A 104 -3.05 -10.42 -7.08
CA VAL A 104 -2.56 -10.78 -5.73
C VAL A 104 -3.59 -10.38 -4.67
N HIS A 105 -4.24 -9.23 -4.83
CA HIS A 105 -5.26 -8.74 -3.89
C HIS A 105 -6.50 -9.64 -3.83
N LEU A 106 -6.81 -10.40 -4.88
CA LEU A 106 -7.89 -11.39 -4.85
C LEU A 106 -7.63 -12.46 -3.77
N VAL A 107 -6.37 -12.88 -3.62
CA VAL A 107 -5.92 -13.90 -2.65
C VAL A 107 -5.63 -13.30 -1.29
N VAL A 108 -5.06 -12.08 -1.27
CA VAL A 108 -4.69 -11.34 -0.06
C VAL A 108 -5.51 -10.05 0.00
N PRO A 109 -6.79 -10.10 0.40
CA PRO A 109 -7.68 -8.93 0.48
C PRO A 109 -7.36 -8.12 1.75
N SER A 110 -6.14 -7.60 1.79
CA SER A 110 -5.61 -6.75 2.85
C SER A 110 -4.55 -5.85 2.25
N VAL A 111 -4.85 -4.55 2.21
CA VAL A 111 -3.94 -3.52 1.71
C VAL A 111 -2.59 -3.62 2.46
N SER A 112 -2.58 -3.41 3.78
CA SER A 112 -1.34 -3.45 4.57
C SER A 112 -0.59 -4.78 4.47
N GLY A 113 -1.31 -5.92 4.52
CA GLY A 113 -0.69 -7.24 4.42
C GLY A 113 -0.04 -7.49 3.06
N GLN A 114 -0.72 -7.09 1.98
CA GLN A 114 -0.20 -7.19 0.62
C GLN A 114 1.02 -6.28 0.41
N ALA A 115 1.03 -5.07 0.97
CA ALA A 115 2.18 -4.18 0.87
C ALA A 115 3.43 -4.81 1.52
N VAL A 116 3.28 -5.35 2.74
CA VAL A 116 4.39 -6.00 3.46
C VAL A 116 4.90 -7.24 2.70
N LEU A 117 3.99 -7.98 2.06
CA LEU A 117 4.36 -9.16 1.26
C LEU A 117 5.05 -8.80 -0.06
N THR A 118 4.59 -7.78 -0.77
CA THR A 118 4.99 -7.52 -2.16
C THR A 118 6.08 -6.47 -2.30
N MET A 119 6.10 -5.43 -1.47
CA MET A 119 7.08 -4.33 -1.59
C MET A 119 8.54 -4.78 -1.50
N PRO A 120 8.92 -5.77 -0.66
CA PRO A 120 10.29 -6.28 -0.63
C PRO A 120 10.76 -6.89 -1.96
N LEU A 121 9.84 -7.33 -2.83
CA LEU A 121 10.16 -7.84 -4.17
C LEU A 121 10.08 -6.74 -5.23
N PHE A 122 9.04 -5.91 -5.19
CA PHE A 122 8.79 -4.92 -6.24
C PHE A 122 9.68 -3.68 -6.14
N ALA A 123 10.16 -3.32 -4.95
CA ALA A 123 11.12 -2.22 -4.79
C ALA A 123 12.48 -2.54 -5.47
N PRO A 124 13.16 -3.67 -5.18
CA PRO A 124 14.40 -4.02 -5.89
C PRO A 124 14.17 -4.36 -7.36
N LEU A 125 12.99 -4.88 -7.74
CA LEU A 125 12.63 -5.03 -9.16
C LEU A 125 12.59 -3.69 -9.89
N ALA A 126 12.05 -2.64 -9.26
CA ALA A 126 12.06 -1.30 -9.84
C ALA A 126 13.49 -0.79 -10.03
N ASP A 127 14.36 -0.97 -9.04
CA ASP A 127 15.78 -0.59 -9.15
C ASP A 127 16.47 -1.32 -10.32
N LEU A 128 16.21 -2.63 -10.48
CA LEU A 128 16.78 -3.44 -11.55
C LEU A 128 16.29 -3.02 -12.95
N LEU A 129 15.07 -2.51 -13.04
CA LEU A 129 14.48 -1.98 -14.28
C LEU A 129 14.83 -0.50 -14.52
N GLY A 130 15.63 0.13 -13.66
CA GLY A 130 15.97 1.55 -13.76
C GLY A 130 14.78 2.48 -13.50
N LEU A 131 13.80 2.03 -12.72
CA LEU A 131 12.59 2.76 -12.36
C LEU A 131 12.71 3.32 -10.95
N SER A 132 12.11 4.49 -10.71
CA SER A 132 11.95 5.02 -9.35
C SER A 132 11.12 4.06 -8.49
N ARG A 133 11.52 3.88 -7.22
CA ARG A 133 10.77 3.09 -6.22
C ARG A 133 9.35 3.62 -5.94
N GLN A 134 9.00 4.82 -6.40
CA GLN A 134 7.63 5.34 -6.36
C GLN A 134 6.69 4.59 -7.33
N VAL A 135 7.22 4.06 -8.44
CA VAL A 135 6.45 3.34 -9.45
C VAL A 135 5.74 2.11 -8.88
N PRO A 136 6.43 1.16 -8.20
CA PRO A 136 5.74 0.00 -7.62
C PRO A 136 4.73 0.40 -6.53
N VAL A 137 4.97 1.49 -5.79
CA VAL A 137 4.02 2.00 -4.79
C VAL A 137 2.75 2.53 -5.44
N LEU A 138 2.87 3.26 -6.56
CA LEU A 138 1.72 3.73 -7.34
C LEU A 138 0.99 2.56 -8.03
N ALA A 139 1.73 1.61 -8.60
CA ALA A 139 1.14 0.44 -9.24
C ALA A 139 0.35 -0.42 -8.25
N TYR A 140 0.88 -0.60 -7.05
CA TYR A 140 0.19 -1.27 -5.94
C TYR A 140 -1.06 -0.51 -5.47
N GLN A 141 -0.99 0.80 -5.27
CA GLN A 141 -2.17 1.58 -4.87
C GLN A 141 -3.27 1.54 -5.94
N THR A 142 -2.86 1.58 -7.22
CA THR A 142 -3.78 1.52 -8.35
C THR A 142 -4.39 0.13 -8.52
N GLY A 143 -3.57 -0.93 -8.48
CA GLY A 143 -4.01 -2.30 -8.67
C GLY A 143 -4.64 -2.91 -7.43
N GLY A 144 -3.87 -3.01 -6.35
CA GLY A 144 -4.31 -3.60 -5.08
C GLY A 144 -5.22 -2.69 -4.27
N GLY A 145 -4.96 -1.38 -4.23
CA GLY A 145 -5.80 -0.45 -3.48
C GLY A 145 -7.22 -0.32 -4.05
N LEU A 146 -7.36 -0.19 -5.38
CA LEU A 146 -8.70 -0.12 -6.02
C LEU A 146 -9.43 -1.46 -6.03
N ALA A 147 -8.69 -2.56 -5.91
CA ALA A 147 -9.28 -3.90 -5.86
C ALA A 147 -10.18 -4.12 -4.63
N GLU A 148 -9.99 -3.35 -3.54
CA GLU A 148 -10.89 -3.34 -2.37
C GLU A 148 -12.35 -3.02 -2.72
N LEU A 149 -12.57 -2.24 -3.79
CA LEU A 149 -13.91 -1.84 -4.24
C LEU A 149 -14.56 -2.86 -5.17
N ILE A 150 -13.77 -3.80 -5.69
CA ILE A 150 -14.16 -4.71 -6.77
C ILE A 150 -14.26 -6.13 -6.25
N TRP A 151 -13.24 -6.66 -5.56
CA TRP A 151 -13.20 -8.09 -5.29
C TRP A 151 -14.19 -8.50 -4.20
N PRO A 152 -15.02 -9.53 -4.45
CA PRO A 152 -15.98 -10.02 -3.47
C PRO A 152 -15.31 -10.77 -2.30
N THR A 153 -14.01 -11.05 -2.41
CA THR A 153 -13.19 -11.62 -1.32
C THR A 153 -12.92 -10.60 -0.21
N ASN A 154 -13.25 -9.32 -0.42
CA ASN A 154 -13.19 -8.28 0.60
C ASN A 154 -14.37 -8.38 1.58
N GLY A 155 -14.11 -8.97 2.75
CA GLY A 155 -15.11 -9.14 3.81
C GLY A 155 -15.80 -7.85 4.25
N PRO A 156 -15.06 -6.77 4.57
CA PRO A 156 -15.65 -5.47 4.91
C PRO A 156 -16.60 -4.92 3.84
N LEU A 157 -16.23 -4.96 2.56
CA LEU A 157 -17.10 -4.55 1.46
C LEU A 157 -18.40 -5.35 1.47
N MET A 158 -18.31 -6.68 1.55
CA MET A 158 -19.48 -7.56 1.55
C MET A 158 -20.37 -7.33 2.77
N ALA A 159 -19.79 -7.06 3.95
CA ALA A 159 -20.54 -6.74 5.16
C ALA A 159 -21.31 -5.42 5.04
N VAL A 160 -20.69 -4.39 4.48
CA VAL A 160 -21.34 -3.09 4.25
C VAL A 160 -22.46 -3.21 3.22
N LEU A 161 -22.24 -3.94 2.11
CA LEU A 161 -23.27 -4.16 1.09
C LEU A 161 -24.48 -4.92 1.64
N LEU A 162 -24.22 -5.93 2.48
CA LEU A 162 -25.27 -6.69 3.17
C LEU A 162 -26.07 -5.78 4.12
N ALA A 163 -25.38 -5.00 4.96
CA ALA A 163 -26.03 -4.07 5.88
C ALA A 163 -26.85 -3.00 5.16
N ALA A 164 -26.41 -2.56 3.98
CA ALA A 164 -27.10 -1.58 3.14
C ALA A 164 -28.19 -2.20 2.23
N GLY A 165 -28.33 -3.52 2.19
CA GLY A 165 -29.28 -4.21 1.30
C GLY A 165 -28.97 -4.04 -0.20
N VAL A 166 -27.71 -3.79 -0.55
CA VAL A 166 -27.27 -3.55 -1.94
C VAL A 166 -26.69 -4.84 -2.52
N PRO A 167 -27.28 -5.41 -3.59
CA PRO A 167 -26.68 -6.54 -4.30
C PRO A 167 -25.32 -6.17 -4.89
N TYR A 168 -24.33 -7.05 -4.75
CA TYR A 168 -22.96 -6.85 -5.25
C TYR A 168 -22.92 -6.49 -6.75
N GLN A 169 -23.76 -7.10 -7.58
CA GLN A 169 -23.83 -6.78 -9.02
C GLN A 169 -24.27 -5.34 -9.28
N LYS A 170 -25.15 -4.78 -8.43
CA LYS A 170 -25.54 -3.36 -8.53
C LYS A 170 -24.40 -2.46 -8.08
N TRP A 171 -23.69 -2.85 -7.01
CA TRP A 171 -22.50 -2.13 -6.54
C TRP A 171 -21.41 -2.04 -7.61
N ILE A 172 -21.10 -3.15 -8.29
CA ILE A 172 -20.07 -3.15 -9.33
C ILE A 172 -20.42 -2.20 -10.48
N ARG A 173 -21.68 -2.21 -10.95
CA ARG A 173 -22.14 -1.28 -11.99
C ARG A 173 -22.03 0.19 -11.57
N PHE A 174 -22.21 0.46 -10.28
CA PHE A 174 -22.07 1.80 -9.73
C PHE A 174 -20.59 2.23 -9.64
N VAL A 175 -19.72 1.36 -9.10
CA VAL A 175 -18.34 1.73 -8.76
C VAL A 175 -17.37 1.66 -9.95
N ILE A 176 -17.67 0.85 -10.97
CA ILE A 176 -16.73 0.58 -12.08
C ILE A 176 -16.29 1.84 -12.81
N GLY A 177 -17.17 2.83 -12.99
CA GLY A 177 -16.80 4.10 -13.63
C GLY A 177 -15.76 4.89 -12.81
N GLY A 178 -15.94 4.94 -11.49
CA GLY A 178 -15.00 5.60 -10.59
C GLY A 178 -13.66 4.86 -10.49
N VAL A 179 -13.71 3.53 -10.45
CA VAL A 179 -12.51 2.68 -10.48
C VAL A 179 -11.73 2.92 -11.77
N LEU A 180 -12.38 2.91 -12.93
CA LEU A 180 -11.71 3.14 -14.21
C LEU A 180 -11.05 4.53 -14.25
N LEU A 181 -11.74 5.57 -13.78
CA LEU A 181 -11.16 6.91 -13.68
C LEU A 181 -9.94 6.93 -12.75
N ALA A 182 -10.04 6.32 -11.56
CA ALA A 182 -8.93 6.24 -10.62
C ALA A 182 -7.75 5.44 -11.17
N THR A 183 -8.01 4.35 -11.91
CA THR A 183 -6.98 3.60 -12.63
C THR A 183 -6.28 4.46 -13.67
N LEU A 184 -7.02 5.24 -14.46
CA LEU A 184 -6.43 6.18 -15.43
C LEU A 184 -5.55 7.24 -14.75
N LEU A 185 -5.97 7.76 -13.61
CA LEU A 185 -5.17 8.70 -12.82
C LEU A 185 -3.89 8.04 -12.28
N GLY A 186 -3.98 6.79 -11.82
CA GLY A 186 -2.81 6.00 -11.40
C GLY A 186 -1.82 5.76 -12.54
N ILE A 187 -2.33 5.38 -13.72
CA ILE A 187 -1.54 5.23 -14.96
C ILE A 187 -0.84 6.54 -15.33
N ALA A 188 -1.57 7.66 -15.31
CA ALA A 188 -1.01 8.98 -15.60
C ALA A 188 0.07 9.37 -14.58
N GLY A 189 -0.15 9.08 -13.29
CA GLY A 189 0.84 9.30 -12.23
C GLY A 189 2.12 8.50 -12.43
N ILE A 190 2.01 7.21 -12.78
CA ILE A 190 3.17 6.36 -13.09
C ILE A 190 3.93 6.91 -14.31
N ALA A 191 3.22 7.27 -15.38
CA ALA A 191 3.83 7.85 -16.57
C ALA A 191 4.56 9.18 -16.26
N ALA A 192 3.96 10.03 -15.42
CA ALA A 192 4.56 11.28 -14.98
C ALA A 192 5.84 11.05 -14.16
N VAL A 193 5.83 10.08 -13.22
CA VAL A 193 7.03 9.72 -12.44
C VAL A 193 8.14 9.21 -13.35
N ILE A 194 7.83 8.35 -14.31
CA ILE A 194 8.82 7.83 -15.26
C ILE A 194 9.40 8.97 -16.11
N TRP A 195 8.55 9.87 -16.61
CA TRP A 195 9.00 11.01 -17.41
C TRP A 195 9.90 11.96 -16.62
N LEU A 196 9.52 12.29 -15.37
CA LEU A 196 10.31 13.14 -14.48
C LEU A 196 11.63 12.49 -14.04
N HIS A 197 11.70 11.16 -13.99
CA HIS A 197 12.91 10.44 -13.63
C HIS A 197 13.89 10.28 -14.81
N ALA A 198 13.38 10.35 -16.04
CA ALA A 198 14.18 10.29 -17.27
C ALA A 198 14.69 11.67 -17.75
N ALA A 199 14.16 12.76 -17.19
CA ALA A 199 14.53 14.15 -17.49
C ALA A 199 15.61 14.68 -16.52
#